data_AF-A0AAW7EDE4-F1
#
_entry.id   AF-A0AAW7EDE4-F1
#
_cell.length_a   1.000
_cell.length_b   1.000
_cell.length_c   1.000
_cell.angle_alpha   90.00
_cell.angle_beta   90.00
_cell.angle_gamma   90.00
#
_symmetry.space_group_name_H-M   'P 1'
#
loop_
_entity.id
_entity.type
_entity.pdbx_description
1 polymer ?
#
loop_
_entity_poly.entity_id
_entity_poly.type
_entity_poly.pdbx_seq_one_letter_code
_entity_poly.pdbx_strand_id
1 'polypeptide(L)'
;MKWILPLAFTIFSTSSFAYKITDYSGKCFTVNENKTESCLIQRGVSSGGGFIYLEVGQKEYLIEQSTTCGGNCKPYLGTTPEDVLPAKKYKKGQWDCYKQEKGKLDLCYSISK
;
A
#
# COMPACT_ATOMS: atom_id res chain seq x y z
N MET A 1 12.07 55.72 27.26
CA MET A 1 10.86 54.87 27.31
C MET A 1 11.14 53.62 26.51
N LYS A 2 10.99 52.44 27.12
CA LYS A 2 11.22 51.12 26.51
C LYS A 2 10.03 50.79 25.59
N TRP A 3 10.28 50.55 24.31
CA TRP A 3 9.26 50.08 23.36
C TRP A 3 9.46 48.57 23.17
N ILE A 4 8.52 47.78 23.67
CA ILE A 4 8.52 46.31 23.52
C ILE A 4 7.65 46.02 22.30
N LEU A 5 8.26 45.53 21.22
CA LEU A 5 7.54 44.98 20.07
C LEU A 5 7.01 43.59 20.45
N PRO A 6 5.71 43.30 20.34
CA PRO A 6 5.21 41.94 20.54
C PRO A 6 5.60 41.07 19.34
N LEU A 7 6.44 40.07 19.59
CA LEU A 7 6.78 39.02 18.64
C LEU A 7 5.53 38.17 18.41
N ALA A 8 4.84 38.39 17.28
CA ALA A 8 3.69 37.58 16.88
C ALA A 8 4.17 36.15 16.54
N PHE A 9 4.01 35.25 17.49
CA PHE A 9 4.31 33.83 17.34
C PHE A 9 3.19 33.17 16.53
N THR A 10 3.27 33.21 15.20
CA THR A 10 2.37 32.44 14.33
C THR A 10 2.76 30.97 14.44
N ILE A 11 2.02 30.22 15.25
CA ILE A 11 2.14 28.77 15.35
C ILE A 11 1.62 28.19 14.03
N PHE A 12 2.54 27.83 13.13
CA PHE A 12 2.23 26.97 12.00
C PHE A 12 1.90 25.58 12.54
N SER A 13 0.61 25.28 12.67
CA SER A 13 0.14 23.94 13.00
C SER A 13 0.44 23.00 11.82
N THR A 14 1.56 22.28 11.86
CA THR A 14 1.78 21.17 10.94
C THR A 14 0.90 20.00 11.37
N SER A 15 -0.23 19.79 10.70
CA SER A 15 -1.01 18.56 10.84
C SER A 15 -0.24 17.40 10.21
N SER A 16 0.48 16.64 11.04
CA SER A 16 1.10 15.39 10.62
C SER A 16 0.06 14.27 10.67
N PHE A 17 -0.50 13.89 9.53
CA PHE A 17 -1.25 12.64 9.41
C PHE A 17 -0.25 11.47 9.48
N ALA A 18 0.00 10.98 10.70
CA ALA A 18 0.88 9.85 10.91
C ALA A 18 0.16 8.56 10.51
N TYR A 19 0.24 8.18 9.24
CA TYR A 19 -0.13 6.83 8.80
C TYR A 19 0.87 5.85 9.42
N LYS A 20 0.37 4.86 10.18
CA LYS A 20 1.24 3.79 10.69
C LYS A 20 1.56 2.84 9.55
N ILE A 21 2.75 2.99 8.98
CA ILE A 21 3.29 2.12 7.93
C ILE A 21 4.29 1.17 8.58
N THR A 22 4.28 -0.09 8.17
CA THR A 22 5.29 -1.08 8.53
C THR A 22 5.92 -1.63 7.26
N ASP A 23 7.24 -1.49 7.18
CA ASP A 23 8.02 -1.92 6.02
C ASP A 23 8.58 -3.32 6.26
N TYR A 24 8.52 -4.14 5.21
CA TYR A 24 9.08 -5.48 5.17
C TYR A 24 9.91 -5.63 3.91
N SER A 25 11.03 -6.35 4.02
CA SER A 25 11.72 -6.86 2.84
C SER A 25 11.15 -8.23 2.48
N GLY A 26 11.05 -8.51 1.19
CA GLY A 26 10.54 -9.79 0.75
C GLY A 26 10.90 -10.11 -0.69
N LYS A 27 10.21 -11.10 -1.21
CA LYS A 27 10.25 -11.43 -2.63
C LYS A 27 8.88 -11.18 -3.23
N CYS A 28 8.87 -10.70 -4.46
CA CYS A 28 7.67 -10.49 -5.26
C CYS A 28 7.87 -11.13 -6.62
N PHE A 29 6.78 -11.53 -7.26
CA PHE A 29 6.81 -11.89 -8.67
C PHE A 29 5.48 -11.57 -9.30
N THR A 30 5.51 -11.02 -10.50
CA THR A 30 4.32 -10.92 -11.34
C THR A 30 4.18 -12.23 -12.11
N VAL A 31 2.98 -12.82 -12.14
CA VAL A 31 2.77 -14.09 -12.83
C VAL A 31 3.08 -13.96 -14.33
N ASN A 32 2.84 -12.79 -14.91
CA ASN A 32 3.09 -12.52 -16.32
C ASN A 32 4.59 -12.47 -16.67
N GLU A 33 5.44 -11.92 -15.81
CA GLU A 33 6.89 -11.87 -16.06
C GLU A 33 7.59 -13.16 -15.60
N ASN A 34 6.89 -13.98 -14.82
CA ASN A 34 7.34 -15.29 -14.31
C ASN A 34 8.74 -15.25 -13.65
N LYS A 35 9.13 -14.09 -13.13
CA LYS A 35 10.43 -13.83 -12.52
C LYS A 35 10.22 -13.33 -11.10
N THR A 36 10.91 -13.99 -10.17
CA THR A 36 10.95 -13.56 -8.78
C THR A 36 12.05 -12.55 -8.56
N GLU A 37 11.71 -11.45 -7.92
CA GLU A 37 12.61 -10.34 -7.60
C GLU A 37 12.48 -9.97 -6.12
N SER A 38 13.54 -9.39 -5.57
CA SER A 38 13.46 -8.77 -4.23
C SER A 38 12.55 -7.54 -4.32
N CYS A 39 11.73 -7.33 -3.29
CA CYS A 39 10.82 -6.19 -3.25
C CYS A 39 10.68 -5.61 -1.85
N LEU A 40 10.34 -4.33 -1.79
CA LEU A 40 9.88 -3.67 -0.58
C LEU A 40 8.37 -3.87 -0.46
N ILE A 41 7.91 -4.24 0.74
CA ILE A 41 6.51 -4.50 1.04
C ILE A 41 6.10 -3.58 2.18
N GLN A 42 5.30 -2.58 1.91
CA GLN A 42 4.84 -1.62 2.92
C GLN A 42 3.38 -1.90 3.24
N ARG A 43 3.06 -2.09 4.52
CA ARG A 43 1.69 -2.29 4.99
C ARG A 43 1.25 -1.09 5.80
N GLY A 44 0.08 -0.56 5.50
CA GLY A 44 -0.49 0.54 6.25
C GLY A 44 -2.00 0.41 6.41
N VAL A 45 -2.54 1.31 7.23
CA VAL A 45 -3.98 1.44 7.46
C VAL A 45 -4.37 2.91 7.31
N SER A 46 -5.47 3.14 6.61
CA SER A 46 -6.09 4.46 6.41
C SER A 46 -7.55 4.41 6.85
N SER A 47 -8.25 5.55 6.75
CA SER A 47 -9.69 5.64 7.01
C SER A 47 -10.54 4.73 6.10
N GLY A 48 -10.05 4.39 4.91
CA GLY A 48 -10.74 3.51 3.95
C GLY A 48 -10.48 2.01 4.16
N GLY A 49 -9.46 1.67 4.95
CA GLY A 49 -9.04 0.30 5.21
C GLY A 49 -7.53 0.10 5.18
N GLY A 50 -7.12 -1.16 5.14
CA GLY A 50 -5.71 -1.53 4.99
C GLY A 50 -5.22 -1.36 3.56
N PHE A 51 -3.93 -1.15 3.38
CA PHE A 51 -3.29 -1.18 2.07
C PHE A 51 -1.93 -1.85 2.15
N ILE A 52 -1.48 -2.34 0.99
CA ILE A 52 -0.15 -2.90 0.81
C ILE A 52 0.46 -2.27 -0.45
N TYR A 53 1.56 -1.55 -0.29
CA TYR A 53 2.41 -1.13 -1.40
C TYR A 53 3.52 -2.16 -1.62
N LEU A 54 3.79 -2.46 -2.88
CA LEU A 54 4.85 -3.38 -3.30
C LEU A 54 5.72 -2.67 -4.32
N GLU A 55 7.00 -2.51 -4.02
CA GLU A 55 7.99 -1.93 -4.92
C GLU A 55 8.87 -3.05 -5.47
N VAL A 56 8.73 -3.33 -6.77
CA VAL A 56 9.46 -4.38 -7.49
C VAL A 56 10.33 -3.72 -8.55
N GLY A 57 11.61 -3.54 -8.26
CA GLY A 57 12.53 -2.79 -9.12
C GLY A 57 12.13 -1.31 -9.19
N GLN A 58 11.58 -0.87 -10.33
CA GLN A 58 11.04 0.50 -10.52
C GLN A 58 9.51 0.52 -10.67
N LYS A 59 8.84 -0.61 -10.43
CA LYS A 59 7.39 -0.73 -10.55
C LYS A 59 6.76 -0.76 -9.17
N GLU A 60 5.72 0.03 -9.01
CA GLU A 60 4.91 0.06 -7.80
C GLU A 60 3.58 -0.62 -8.05
N TYR A 61 3.11 -1.34 -7.05
CA TYR A 61 1.79 -1.95 -7.03
C TYR A 61 1.08 -1.63 -5.73
N LEU A 62 -0.20 -1.35 -5.83
CA LEU A 62 -1.08 -1.06 -4.71
C LEU A 62 -2.13 -2.15 -4.58
N ILE A 63 -2.20 -2.75 -3.40
CA ILE A 63 -3.31 -3.62 -2.98
C ILE A 63 -4.11 -2.92 -1.91
N GLU A 64 -5.36 -2.57 -2.20
CA GLU A 64 -6.27 -2.01 -1.22
C GLU A 64 -7.14 -3.09 -0.58
N GLN A 65 -7.34 -2.98 0.72
CA GLN A 65 -8.14 -3.89 1.53
C GLN A 65 -9.14 -3.06 2.33
N SER A 66 -10.30 -2.81 1.71
CA SER A 66 -11.40 -2.11 2.40
C SER A 66 -11.75 -2.83 3.70
N THR A 67 -12.08 -2.06 4.73
CA THR A 67 -12.63 -2.56 6.00
C THR A 67 -14.11 -2.22 6.17
N THR A 68 -14.70 -1.48 5.22
CA THR A 68 -16.05 -0.89 5.29
C THR A 68 -17.10 -1.63 4.45
N CYS A 69 -16.89 -2.93 4.23
CA CYS A 69 -17.63 -3.75 3.27
C CYS A 69 -18.76 -4.62 3.88
N GLY A 70 -19.09 -4.47 5.16
CA GLY A 70 -20.10 -5.30 5.84
C GLY A 70 -19.78 -6.81 5.89
N GLY A 71 -18.50 -7.19 5.82
CA GLY A 71 -18.04 -8.59 5.93
C GLY A 71 -17.57 -9.24 4.61
N ASN A 72 -17.95 -8.69 3.44
CA ASN A 72 -17.57 -9.21 2.13
C ASN A 72 -16.51 -8.33 1.44
N CYS A 73 -15.36 -8.16 2.08
CA CYS A 73 -14.34 -7.23 1.62
C CYS A 73 -13.57 -7.84 0.46
N LYS A 74 -13.75 -7.27 -0.73
CA LYS A 74 -12.93 -7.61 -1.90
C LYS A 74 -11.70 -6.71 -1.92
N PRO A 75 -10.50 -7.27 -2.14
CA PRO A 75 -9.33 -6.45 -2.36
C PRO A 75 -9.39 -5.79 -3.74
N TYR A 76 -8.64 -4.72 -3.91
CA TYR A 76 -8.38 -4.11 -5.21
C TYR A 76 -6.89 -4.16 -5.49
N LEU A 77 -6.51 -4.21 -6.77
CA LEU A 77 -5.12 -4.25 -7.22
C LEU A 77 -4.95 -3.27 -8.37
N GLY A 78 -3.91 -2.44 -8.31
CA GLY A 78 -3.51 -1.48 -9.34
C GLY A 78 -2.02 -1.14 -9.25
N THR A 79 -1.58 -0.20 -10.07
CA THR A 79 -0.25 0.42 -9.96
C THR A 79 -0.30 1.78 -9.27
N THR A 80 -1.50 2.36 -9.17
CA THR A 80 -1.83 3.66 -8.60
C THR A 80 -3.20 3.58 -7.92
N PRO A 81 -3.57 4.53 -7.05
CA PRO A 81 -4.93 4.58 -6.49
C PRO A 81 -6.04 4.73 -7.55
N GLU A 82 -5.75 5.36 -8.69
CA GLU A 82 -6.74 5.67 -9.72
C GLU A 82 -7.04 4.50 -10.67
N ASP A 83 -6.11 3.53 -10.79
CA ASP A 83 -6.22 2.38 -11.70
C ASP A 83 -6.53 1.05 -10.99
N VAL A 84 -6.86 1.09 -9.70
CA VAL A 84 -7.19 -0.11 -8.93
C VAL A 84 -8.45 -0.78 -9.49
N LEU A 85 -8.38 -2.09 -9.72
CA LEU A 85 -9.51 -2.90 -10.14
C LEU A 85 -9.82 -3.97 -9.08
N PRO A 86 -11.09 -4.42 -8.98
CA PRO A 86 -11.46 -5.53 -8.11
C PRO A 86 -10.55 -6.74 -8.36
N ALA A 87 -10.04 -7.30 -7.28
CA ALA A 87 -9.11 -8.41 -7.30
C ALA A 87 -9.58 -9.57 -6.45
N LYS A 88 -9.04 -10.75 -6.74
CA LYS A 88 -9.19 -11.95 -5.92
C LYS A 88 -7.87 -12.21 -5.22
N LYS A 89 -7.95 -12.45 -3.91
CA LYS A 89 -6.84 -12.98 -3.13
C LYS A 89 -6.81 -14.50 -3.25
N TYR A 90 -5.63 -15.07 -3.44
CA TYR A 90 -5.42 -16.52 -3.41
C TYR A 90 -4.05 -16.86 -2.85
N LYS A 91 -3.85 -18.13 -2.48
CA LYS A 91 -2.57 -18.66 -2.00
C LYS A 91 -1.94 -19.54 -3.07
N LYS A 92 -0.62 -19.42 -3.26
CA LYS A 92 0.17 -20.31 -4.12
C LYS A 92 1.39 -20.77 -3.34
N GLY A 93 1.27 -21.89 -2.63
CA GLY A 93 2.30 -22.32 -1.68
C GLY A 93 2.54 -21.26 -0.60
N GLN A 94 3.79 -20.80 -0.45
CA GLN A 94 4.17 -19.76 0.51
C GLN A 94 3.79 -18.33 0.09
N TRP A 95 3.26 -18.13 -1.11
CA TRP A 95 2.98 -16.82 -1.68
C TRP A 95 1.56 -16.35 -1.37
N ASP A 96 1.44 -15.07 -0.99
CA ASP A 96 0.19 -14.32 -1.00
C ASP A 96 0.02 -13.64 -2.36
N CYS A 97 -1.05 -14.00 -3.07
CA CYS A 97 -1.27 -13.54 -4.44
C CYS A 97 -2.59 -12.80 -4.62
N TYR A 98 -2.59 -11.85 -5.54
CA TYR A 98 -3.71 -10.98 -5.88
C TYR A 98 -3.82 -10.88 -7.40
N LYS A 99 -5.00 -11.16 -7.94
CA LYS A 99 -5.28 -11.11 -9.37
C LYS A 99 -6.48 -10.23 -9.67
N GLN A 100 -6.33 -9.28 -10.58
CA GLN A 100 -7.46 -8.48 -11.07
C GLN A 100 -8.50 -9.38 -11.75
N GLU A 101 -9.78 -9.17 -11.45
CA GLU A 101 -10.87 -9.97 -12.04
C GLU A 101 -11.09 -9.63 -13.52
N LYS A 102 -10.96 -8.35 -13.87
CA LYS A 102 -11.18 -7.83 -15.23
C LYS A 102 -9.91 -7.27 -15.89
N GLY A 103 -8.81 -7.25 -15.15
CA GLY A 103 -7.54 -6.70 -15.61
C GLY A 103 -6.49 -7.78 -15.88
N LYS A 104 -5.27 -7.35 -16.17
CA LYS A 104 -4.15 -8.25 -16.49
C LYS A 104 -3.16 -8.43 -15.33
N LEU A 105 -3.28 -7.65 -14.25
CA LEU A 105 -2.35 -7.74 -13.13
C LEU A 105 -2.63 -9.01 -12.31
N ASP A 106 -1.56 -9.75 -12.06
CA ASP A 106 -1.52 -10.94 -11.22
C ASP A 106 -0.15 -10.94 -10.53
N LEU A 107 -0.17 -10.66 -9.24
CA LEU A 107 1.00 -10.33 -8.44
C LEU A 107 1.02 -11.16 -7.16
N CYS A 108 2.19 -11.68 -6.83
CA CYS A 108 2.42 -12.46 -5.63
C CYS A 108 3.56 -11.85 -4.82
N TYR A 109 3.47 -11.93 -3.50
CA TYR A 109 4.56 -11.57 -2.61
C TYR A 109 4.72 -12.58 -1.46
N SER A 110 5.92 -12.62 -0.90
CA SER A 110 6.22 -13.34 0.34
C SER A 110 7.15 -12.48 1.20
N ILE A 111 6.81 -12.34 2.47
CA ILE A 111 7.63 -11.60 3.43
C ILE A 111 8.76 -12.52 3.89
N SER A 112 9.99 -12.04 3.82
CA SER A 112 11.13 -12.70 4.47
C SER A 112 11.18 -12.20 5.91
N LYS A 113 11.11 -13.12 6.87
CA LYS A 113 11.27 -12.80 8.30
C LYS A 113 12.72 -12.67 8.68
#